data_AF-A0A7Y8IP37-F1
#
_entry.id   AF-A0A7Y8IP37-F1
#
_cell.length_a   1.000
_cell.length_b   1.000
_cell.length_c   1.000
_cell.angle_alpha   90.00
_cell.angle_beta   90.00
_cell.angle_gamma   90.00
#
_symmetry.space_group_name_H-M   'P 1'
#
loop_
_entity.id
_entity.type
_entity.pdbx_description
1 polymer ?
#
loop_
_entity_poly.entity_id
_entity_poly.type
_entity_poly.pdbx_seq_one_letter_code
_entity_poly.pdbx_strand_id
1 'polypeptide(L)'
;MRRYVWVFLLTVAVALPALAGERLVRSHLPQGGQSAVAASIQSLGATLTKLYGAEATTGKVYVGSEFCIACHQEYASWRNTKHNQALKKPMPEFSMVKGKGMVNDCDGNGSDDFAQGLDFNTINSVFDAYKPNAPKLSLENGTYFITIGDLKMPVAFIQGGTGDWKQRWGVRIPVTDTPTGLSADIYMSPIQYNEKTKSYVLYNASNWYDSNNQPIWKAGMTSSQITQHKGSYSKNCIGCHATGIRELKQNAAGEWVFKGYVAVLEQEPSTFDYDGDGNNDLVNIGCEACHGPGSAHILAGGDPSKIVNPETLTTQEANEICGQCHIRVASVPNGTHEWPYRDDIGKSWIPGSGERLEDYYHDHGGYWPDGTTSKAHHQQFEDFYRSSKPTFQFHPVRCTECHDPHGTSKHQIRTEIRDGNLVIPTANDNNTLCLACHATHGPFASITKEEVAAYGENKTKIGEVVAAHTHHPYGPERSMGLSRCSKCHMATMASSAVAYDIHSHTFEVTPPEKTLKYQDQGGMPNACAVSCHATKVNSFGLGYDPSISTWNADFDKKLATELMKYLGPTGFWWQVSLTPQNAPDNPNYQPPAEND
;
A
#
# COMPACT_ATOMS: atom_id res chain seq x y z
N MET A 1 -74.10 -17.50 14.25
CA MET A 1 -74.37 -18.60 15.19
C MET A 1 -73.06 -19.04 15.82
N ARG A 2 -73.01 -19.10 17.18
CA ARG A 2 -72.05 -19.76 18.10
C ARG A 2 -70.55 -19.38 17.97
N ARG A 3 -69.95 -18.53 18.84
CA ARG A 3 -69.52 -18.70 20.28
C ARG A 3 -68.67 -19.97 20.45
N TYR A 4 -67.44 -19.94 20.98
CA TYR A 4 -67.09 -19.69 22.39
C TYR A 4 -65.67 -19.12 22.62
N VAL A 5 -65.58 -18.31 23.68
CA VAL A 5 -64.38 -17.84 24.42
C VAL A 5 -63.92 -18.93 25.39
N TRP A 6 -62.63 -19.09 25.67
CA TRP A 6 -62.09 -19.39 27.02
C TRP A 6 -60.64 -18.89 27.18
N VAL A 7 -60.42 -18.23 28.32
CA VAL A 7 -59.16 -17.74 28.91
C VAL A 7 -58.67 -18.81 29.90
N PHE A 8 -57.36 -19.02 30.08
CA PHE A 8 -56.67 -19.03 31.40
C PHE A 8 -55.15 -19.32 31.33
N LEU A 9 -54.45 -18.65 32.23
CA LEU A 9 -53.03 -18.74 32.62
C LEU A 9 -52.61 -20.12 33.18
N LEU A 10 -51.34 -20.51 33.04
CA LEU A 10 -50.35 -20.58 34.14
C LEU A 10 -48.98 -21.16 33.69
N THR A 11 -47.96 -20.68 34.39
CA THR A 11 -46.53 -21.02 34.44
C THR A 11 -46.17 -22.47 34.79
N VAL A 12 -45.08 -23.03 34.23
CA VAL A 12 -44.14 -23.96 34.90
C VAL A 12 -42.73 -23.81 34.33
N ALA A 13 -41.75 -23.72 35.22
CA ALA A 13 -40.30 -23.64 34.98
C ALA A 13 -39.66 -25.02 34.73
N VAL A 14 -38.57 -25.06 33.96
CA VAL A 14 -37.56 -26.14 34.00
C VAL A 14 -36.17 -25.52 33.86
N ALA A 15 -35.21 -26.04 34.63
CA ALA A 15 -33.90 -25.48 34.91
C ALA A 15 -32.74 -26.09 34.08
N LEU A 16 -31.71 -25.25 33.83
CA LEU A 16 -30.26 -25.51 33.63
C LEU A 16 -29.78 -26.31 32.37
N PRO A 17 -28.49 -26.19 31.90
CA PRO A 17 -27.32 -25.54 32.52
C PRO A 17 -26.55 -24.53 31.64
N ALA A 18 -25.52 -23.96 32.26
CA ALA A 18 -24.55 -22.99 31.76
C ALA A 18 -23.56 -23.51 30.70
N LEU A 19 -22.82 -22.53 30.13
CA LEU A 19 -21.57 -22.59 29.35
C LEU A 19 -21.70 -22.64 27.81
N ALA A 20 -21.62 -21.46 27.18
CA ALA A 20 -20.90 -21.23 25.92
C ALA A 20 -20.79 -19.70 25.68
N GLY A 21 -19.61 -19.26 25.25
CA GLY A 21 -19.18 -17.84 25.22
C GLY A 21 -20.09 -16.88 24.44
N GLU A 22 -20.14 -15.65 24.94
CA GLU A 22 -20.83 -14.52 24.31
C GLU A 22 -20.13 -14.16 22.99
N ARG A 23 -20.71 -14.60 21.87
CA ARG A 23 -20.40 -14.08 20.54
C ARG A 23 -21.20 -12.79 20.34
N LEU A 24 -20.52 -11.64 20.40
CA LEU A 24 -21.13 -10.32 20.20
C LEU A 24 -21.29 -10.03 18.71
N VAL A 25 -22.43 -10.41 18.11
CA VAL A 25 -22.89 -9.78 16.86
C VAL A 25 -24.42 -9.70 16.84
N ARG A 26 -24.96 -8.48 16.72
CA ARG A 26 -26.16 -8.20 15.91
C ARG A 26 -26.22 -6.71 15.56
N SER A 27 -26.13 -6.45 14.26
CA SER A 27 -26.42 -5.17 13.60
C SER A 27 -27.89 -4.78 13.74
N HIS A 28 -28.19 -3.53 13.36
CA HIS A 28 -29.48 -2.81 13.25
C HIS A 28 -29.73 -1.75 14.35
N LEU A 29 -29.54 -0.47 14.00
CA LEU A 29 -30.13 0.66 14.74
C LEU A 29 -31.14 1.39 13.83
N PRO A 30 -32.43 1.46 14.20
CA PRO A 30 -33.41 2.36 13.60
C PRO A 30 -33.48 3.73 14.33
N GLN A 31 -34.07 4.70 13.64
CA GLN A 31 -34.15 6.13 13.99
C GLN A 31 -34.71 6.42 15.41
N GLY A 32 -33.89 7.08 16.22
CA GLY A 32 -34.14 7.56 17.59
C GLY A 32 -32.89 8.24 18.15
N GLY A 33 -32.39 9.26 17.45
CA GLY A 33 -30.96 9.57 17.31
C GLY A 33 -30.19 10.21 18.48
N GLN A 34 -30.75 10.40 19.68
CA GLN A 34 -29.98 10.95 20.82
C GLN A 34 -29.97 10.03 22.04
N SER A 35 -31.10 9.43 22.44
CA SER A 35 -31.12 8.47 23.56
C SER A 35 -30.55 7.11 23.18
N ALA A 36 -30.72 6.67 21.92
CA ALA A 36 -30.11 5.44 21.42
C ALA A 36 -28.59 5.57 21.26
N VAL A 37 -28.10 6.77 20.89
CA VAL A 37 -26.66 7.07 20.79
C VAL A 37 -26.02 7.11 22.18
N ALA A 38 -26.66 7.73 23.17
CA ALA A 38 -26.16 7.71 24.55
C ALA A 38 -26.11 6.30 25.17
N ALA A 39 -27.15 5.48 24.94
CA ALA A 39 -27.17 4.08 25.38
C ALA A 39 -26.11 3.23 24.66
N SER A 40 -25.89 3.49 23.36
CA SER A 40 -24.82 2.88 22.56
C SER A 40 -23.42 3.26 23.09
N ILE A 41 -23.17 4.53 23.41
CA ILE A 41 -21.89 5.00 23.95
C ILE A 41 -21.62 4.40 25.34
N GLN A 42 -22.63 4.31 26.22
CA GLN A 42 -22.47 3.69 27.53
C GLN A 42 -22.17 2.18 27.43
N SER A 43 -22.81 1.49 26.48
CA SER A 43 -22.53 0.08 26.18
C SER A 43 -21.12 -0.13 25.59
N LEU A 44 -20.64 0.81 24.76
CA LEU A 44 -19.27 0.80 24.25
C LEU A 44 -18.27 1.01 25.39
N GLY A 45 -18.47 2.01 26.25
CA GLY A 45 -17.60 2.24 27.42
C GLY A 45 -17.47 1.00 28.31
N ALA A 46 -18.58 0.32 28.60
CA ALA A 46 -18.58 -0.94 29.35
C ALA A 46 -17.85 -2.07 28.62
N THR A 47 -18.04 -2.19 27.30
CA THR A 47 -17.34 -3.18 26.45
C THR A 47 -15.84 -2.93 26.44
N LEU A 48 -15.40 -1.69 26.24
CA LEU A 48 -13.99 -1.31 26.27
C LEU A 48 -13.37 -1.56 27.65
N THR A 49 -14.10 -1.27 28.73
CA THR A 49 -13.64 -1.60 30.10
C THR A 49 -13.54 -3.11 30.33
N LYS A 50 -14.47 -3.91 29.79
CA LYS A 50 -14.39 -5.37 29.86
C LYS A 50 -13.17 -5.92 29.11
N LEU A 51 -12.86 -5.35 27.94
CA LEU A 51 -11.76 -5.80 27.08
C LEU A 51 -10.38 -5.32 27.55
N TYR A 52 -10.27 -4.08 28.03
CA TYR A 52 -8.98 -3.42 28.28
C TYR A 52 -8.83 -2.86 29.71
N GLY A 53 -9.80 -3.07 30.58
CA GLY A 53 -9.77 -2.54 31.95
C GLY A 53 -10.08 -1.05 32.04
N ALA A 54 -9.87 -0.47 33.22
CA ALA A 54 -10.27 0.91 33.52
C ALA A 54 -9.53 1.97 32.67
N GLU A 55 -8.31 1.68 32.20
CA GLU A 55 -7.53 2.56 31.33
C GLU A 55 -8.18 2.74 29.94
N ALA A 56 -9.12 1.88 29.54
CA ALA A 56 -9.89 2.05 28.32
C ALA A 56 -10.73 3.33 28.31
N THR A 57 -11.07 3.84 29.51
CA THR A 57 -11.87 5.05 29.70
C THR A 57 -11.05 6.34 29.70
N THR A 58 -9.71 6.25 29.71
CA THR A 58 -8.81 7.42 29.77
C THR A 58 -8.22 7.83 28.41
N GLY A 59 -8.64 7.21 27.31
CA GLY A 59 -8.61 7.83 25.98
C GLY A 59 -7.54 7.36 24.97
N LYS A 60 -6.97 6.15 25.12
CA LYS A 60 -5.96 5.61 24.18
C LYS A 60 -6.30 4.23 23.63
N VAL A 61 -7.56 4.03 23.24
CA VAL A 61 -8.02 2.75 22.68
C VAL A 61 -8.49 2.96 21.26
N TYR A 62 -8.03 2.07 20.37
CA TYR A 62 -8.51 1.97 19.01
C TYR A 62 -9.82 1.18 19.03
N VAL A 63 -10.88 1.75 18.49
CA VAL A 63 -12.23 1.16 18.53
C VAL A 63 -12.68 0.59 17.19
N GLY A 64 -12.01 0.96 16.10
CA GLY A 64 -12.29 0.52 14.74
C GLY A 64 -13.08 1.54 13.91
N SER A 65 -12.76 1.58 12.62
CA SER A 65 -13.34 2.51 11.63
C SER A 65 -14.86 2.47 11.54
N GLU A 66 -15.49 1.33 11.83
CA GLU A 66 -16.95 1.18 11.73
C GLU A 66 -17.71 2.09 12.71
N PHE A 67 -17.14 2.40 13.88
CA PHE A 67 -17.71 3.42 14.76
C PHE A 67 -17.61 4.82 14.17
N CYS A 68 -16.48 5.14 13.53
CA CYS A 68 -16.27 6.43 12.88
C CYS A 68 -17.32 6.63 11.78
N ILE A 69 -17.52 5.62 10.93
CA ILE A 69 -18.43 5.70 9.77
C ILE A 69 -19.91 5.78 10.19
N ALA A 70 -20.27 5.33 11.39
CA ALA A 70 -21.62 5.51 11.91
C ALA A 70 -22.02 7.00 12.00
N CYS A 71 -21.06 7.88 12.32
CA CYS A 71 -21.23 9.33 12.36
C CYS A 71 -20.77 10.02 11.06
N HIS A 72 -19.72 9.51 10.41
CA HIS A 72 -19.07 10.07 9.22
C HIS A 72 -19.36 9.25 7.96
N GLN A 73 -20.64 9.19 7.59
CA GLN A 73 -21.11 8.34 6.49
C GLN A 73 -20.55 8.76 5.12
N GLU A 74 -20.15 10.02 4.96
CA GLU A 74 -19.51 10.57 3.78
C GLU A 74 -18.18 9.89 3.43
N TYR A 75 -17.49 9.30 4.42
CA TYR A 75 -16.24 8.58 4.22
C TYR A 75 -16.41 7.06 4.15
N ALA A 76 -17.64 6.57 3.99
CA ALA A 76 -17.92 5.13 3.88
C ALA A 76 -17.21 4.45 2.71
N SER A 77 -16.80 5.21 1.68
CA SER A 77 -15.98 4.73 0.56
C SER A 77 -14.61 4.20 0.99
N TRP A 78 -14.08 4.62 2.14
CA TRP A 78 -12.82 4.12 2.71
C TRP A 78 -12.76 2.59 2.75
N ARG A 79 -13.91 1.93 3.02
CA ARG A 79 -14.02 0.46 3.05
C ARG A 79 -13.52 -0.23 1.79
N ASN A 80 -13.63 0.46 0.65
CA ASN A 80 -13.28 -0.02 -0.67
C ASN A 80 -11.88 0.42 -1.13
N THR A 81 -11.15 1.12 -0.27
CA THR A 81 -9.77 1.53 -0.56
C THR A 81 -8.81 0.38 -0.30
N LYS A 82 -7.63 0.45 -0.93
CA LYS A 82 -6.57 -0.53 -0.71
C LYS A 82 -5.99 -0.48 0.70
N HIS A 83 -6.13 0.65 1.41
CA HIS A 83 -5.78 0.77 2.82
C HIS A 83 -6.54 -0.24 3.69
N ASN A 84 -7.81 -0.50 3.37
CA ASN A 84 -8.65 -1.46 4.09
C ASN A 84 -8.69 -2.88 3.49
N GLN A 85 -8.00 -3.10 2.37
CA GLN A 85 -8.03 -4.36 1.62
C GLN A 85 -6.63 -5.01 1.53
N ALA A 86 -5.69 -4.55 2.36
CA ALA A 86 -4.34 -5.10 2.36
C ALA A 86 -4.36 -6.55 2.84
N LEU A 87 -4.98 -6.82 3.99
CA LEU A 87 -5.15 -8.12 4.63
C LEU A 87 -6.61 -8.54 4.61
N LYS A 88 -6.86 -9.81 4.28
CA LYS A 88 -8.20 -10.40 4.32
C LYS A 88 -8.16 -11.79 4.92
N LYS A 89 -9.24 -12.12 5.62
CA LYS A 89 -9.57 -13.50 6.00
C LYS A 89 -9.77 -14.34 4.74
N PRO A 90 -9.15 -15.53 4.65
CA PRO A 90 -9.36 -16.42 3.52
C PRO A 90 -10.72 -17.11 3.66
N MET A 91 -11.64 -16.79 2.75
CA MET A 91 -13.05 -17.22 2.80
C MET A 91 -13.50 -17.72 1.41
N PRO A 92 -13.88 -19.01 1.25
CA PRO A 92 -14.24 -19.57 -0.04
C PRO A 92 -15.41 -18.87 -0.74
N GLU A 93 -16.35 -18.31 0.00
CA GLU A 93 -17.45 -17.51 -0.54
C GLU A 93 -17.00 -16.24 -1.26
N PHE A 94 -15.77 -15.78 -1.01
CA PHE A 94 -15.15 -14.64 -1.68
C PHE A 94 -14.13 -15.06 -2.74
N SER A 95 -14.06 -16.35 -3.10
CA SER A 95 -13.26 -16.81 -4.23
C SER A 95 -13.57 -16.01 -5.50
N MET A 96 -12.50 -15.59 -6.18
CA MET A 96 -12.50 -14.73 -7.37
C MET A 96 -13.12 -13.33 -7.19
N VAL A 97 -13.41 -12.91 -5.96
CA VAL A 97 -13.88 -11.56 -5.65
C VAL A 97 -12.70 -10.66 -5.28
N LYS A 98 -12.33 -9.77 -6.21
CA LYS A 98 -11.27 -8.77 -6.03
C LYS A 98 -11.48 -7.93 -4.77
N GLY A 99 -10.41 -7.77 -4.00
CA GLY A 99 -10.40 -7.05 -2.73
C GLY A 99 -10.98 -7.83 -1.55
N LYS A 100 -11.49 -9.06 -1.76
CA LYS A 100 -12.11 -9.86 -0.70
C LYS A 100 -11.49 -11.25 -0.51
N GLY A 101 -11.25 -12.01 -1.57
CA GLY A 101 -10.78 -13.39 -1.45
C GLY A 101 -9.59 -13.75 -2.35
N MET A 102 -9.45 -15.05 -2.63
CA MET A 102 -8.45 -15.58 -3.56
C MET A 102 -8.77 -15.08 -4.98
N VAL A 103 -7.78 -14.59 -5.71
CA VAL A 103 -7.96 -14.13 -7.10
C VAL A 103 -6.93 -14.72 -8.05
N ASN A 104 -6.10 -15.63 -7.54
CA ASN A 104 -5.11 -16.35 -8.31
C ASN A 104 -5.79 -17.37 -9.23
N ASP A 105 -5.64 -17.15 -10.53
CA ASP A 105 -6.23 -17.94 -11.60
C ASP A 105 -5.22 -17.95 -12.76
N CYS A 106 -4.22 -18.83 -12.66
CA CYS A 106 -3.09 -18.85 -13.59
C CYS A 106 -3.45 -19.45 -14.95
N ASP A 107 -4.41 -20.36 -15.01
CA ASP A 107 -4.90 -20.97 -16.25
C ASP A 107 -6.06 -20.17 -16.88
N GLY A 108 -6.64 -19.22 -16.14
CA GLY A 108 -7.65 -18.30 -16.64
C GLY A 108 -9.04 -18.93 -16.73
N ASN A 109 -9.29 -20.01 -16.00
CA ASN A 109 -10.55 -20.76 -16.09
C ASN A 109 -11.66 -20.18 -15.18
N GLY A 110 -11.34 -19.15 -14.38
CA GLY A 110 -12.30 -18.49 -13.49
C GLY A 110 -12.52 -19.20 -12.15
N SER A 111 -11.71 -20.19 -11.79
CA SER A 111 -11.64 -20.81 -10.46
C SER A 111 -10.31 -20.48 -9.80
N ASP A 112 -10.31 -20.21 -8.49
CA ASP A 112 -9.03 -19.94 -7.82
C ASP A 112 -8.13 -21.19 -7.79
N ASP A 113 -6.81 -21.01 -7.95
CA ASP A 113 -5.89 -22.16 -8.09
C ASP A 113 -5.79 -23.03 -6.81
N PHE A 114 -6.21 -22.53 -5.64
CA PHE A 114 -6.30 -23.36 -4.44
C PHE A 114 -7.47 -24.32 -4.52
N ALA A 115 -8.64 -23.84 -4.94
CA ALA A 115 -9.83 -24.67 -5.16
C ALA A 115 -9.58 -25.75 -6.23
N GLN A 116 -8.72 -25.45 -7.20
CA GLN A 116 -8.31 -26.41 -8.24
C GLN A 116 -7.27 -27.44 -7.76
N GLY A 117 -6.59 -27.19 -6.64
CA GLY A 117 -5.56 -28.08 -6.14
C GLY A 117 -4.22 -27.97 -6.89
N LEU A 118 -3.86 -26.77 -7.37
CA LEU A 118 -2.66 -26.55 -8.19
C LEU A 118 -1.40 -27.11 -7.51
N ASP A 119 -0.72 -28.02 -8.21
CA ASP A 119 0.49 -28.70 -7.75
C ASP A 119 1.68 -28.32 -8.64
N PHE A 120 2.54 -27.43 -8.14
CA PHE A 120 3.72 -26.96 -8.87
C PHE A 120 4.74 -28.07 -9.14
N ASN A 121 4.62 -29.25 -8.50
CA ASN A 121 5.47 -30.40 -8.82
C ASN A 121 5.12 -31.06 -10.15
N THR A 122 3.91 -30.83 -10.66
CA THR A 122 3.38 -31.48 -11.87
C THR A 122 3.44 -30.62 -13.13
N ILE A 123 3.73 -29.31 -12.97
CA ILE A 123 3.81 -28.34 -14.07
C ILE A 123 5.18 -27.66 -14.11
N ASN A 124 5.54 -27.06 -15.25
CA ASN A 124 6.73 -26.20 -15.32
C ASN A 124 6.39 -24.82 -14.76
N SER A 125 7.24 -24.30 -13.89
CA SER A 125 7.01 -23.01 -13.23
C SER A 125 8.30 -22.42 -12.65
N VAL A 126 8.19 -21.22 -12.07
CA VAL A 126 9.28 -20.60 -11.29
C VAL A 126 9.72 -21.45 -10.07
N PHE A 127 8.98 -22.49 -9.71
CA PHE A 127 9.31 -23.40 -8.60
C PHE A 127 10.00 -24.69 -9.03
N ASP A 128 10.36 -24.87 -10.31
CA ASP A 128 10.93 -26.11 -10.84
C ASP A 128 12.18 -26.59 -10.08
N ALA A 129 13.00 -25.65 -9.60
CA ALA A 129 14.22 -25.93 -8.84
C ALA A 129 13.96 -26.62 -7.48
N TYR A 130 12.73 -26.57 -6.97
CA TYR A 130 12.36 -27.08 -5.65
C TYR A 130 11.64 -28.43 -5.71
N LYS A 131 11.40 -29.00 -6.91
CA LYS A 131 10.78 -30.32 -7.06
C LYS A 131 11.62 -31.41 -6.37
N PRO A 132 11.00 -32.40 -5.70
CA PRO A 132 9.56 -32.65 -5.56
C PRO A 132 8.89 -31.92 -4.38
N ASN A 133 9.57 -30.93 -3.81
CA ASN A 133 9.10 -30.16 -2.65
C ASN A 133 8.55 -28.79 -3.06
N ALA A 134 8.22 -28.56 -4.33
CA ALA A 134 7.59 -27.33 -4.77
C ALA A 134 6.20 -27.19 -4.11
N PRO A 135 5.67 -25.97 -3.98
CA PRO A 135 4.41 -25.78 -3.29
C PRO A 135 3.24 -26.51 -3.95
N LYS A 136 2.25 -26.86 -3.14
CA LYS A 136 0.93 -27.34 -3.59
C LYS A 136 -0.16 -26.56 -2.87
N LEU A 137 -1.10 -26.04 -3.64
CA LEU A 137 -2.24 -25.28 -3.14
C LEU A 137 -3.43 -26.23 -2.98
N SER A 138 -4.23 -26.09 -1.93
CA SER A 138 -5.49 -26.82 -1.80
C SER A 138 -6.54 -26.07 -0.98
N LEU A 139 -7.81 -26.43 -1.19
CA LEU A 139 -8.95 -26.02 -0.37
C LEU A 139 -9.63 -27.27 0.18
N GLU A 140 -9.69 -27.40 1.50
CA GLU A 140 -10.25 -28.58 2.18
C GLU A 140 -11.15 -28.15 3.33
N ASN A 141 -12.40 -28.61 3.32
CA ASN A 141 -13.40 -28.30 4.35
C ASN A 141 -13.53 -26.79 4.65
N GLY A 142 -13.39 -25.95 3.62
CA GLY A 142 -13.48 -24.50 3.74
C GLY A 142 -12.17 -23.79 4.15
N THR A 143 -11.10 -24.54 4.41
CA THR A 143 -9.79 -24.00 4.78
C THR A 143 -8.80 -24.12 3.62
N TYR A 144 -8.13 -23.01 3.32
CA TYR A 144 -7.07 -22.95 2.32
C TYR A 144 -5.73 -23.42 2.90
N PHE A 145 -4.98 -24.20 2.13
CA PHE A 145 -3.68 -24.76 2.54
C PHE A 145 -2.59 -24.53 1.50
N ILE A 146 -1.37 -24.38 1.99
CA ILE A 146 -0.14 -24.47 1.20
C ILE A 146 0.66 -25.65 1.76
N THR A 147 1.06 -26.58 0.89
CA THR A 147 1.93 -27.71 1.24
C THR A 147 3.29 -27.54 0.59
N ILE A 148 4.37 -27.68 1.36
CA ILE A 148 5.77 -27.66 0.88
C ILE A 148 6.48 -28.88 1.48
N GLY A 149 6.95 -29.78 0.62
CA GLY A 149 7.40 -31.11 1.07
C GLY A 149 6.31 -31.79 1.88
N ASP A 150 6.65 -32.23 3.10
CA ASP A 150 5.70 -32.89 4.02
C ASP A 150 4.92 -31.91 4.91
N LEU A 151 5.18 -30.60 4.82
CA LEU A 151 4.58 -29.60 5.69
C LEU A 151 3.35 -28.98 5.04
N LYS A 152 2.16 -29.29 5.58
CA LYS A 152 0.89 -28.71 5.16
C LYS A 152 0.42 -27.64 6.14
N MET A 153 0.26 -26.41 5.64
CA MET A 153 0.06 -25.23 6.48
C MET A 153 -1.26 -24.54 6.12
N PRO A 154 -2.11 -24.21 7.10
CA PRO A 154 -3.29 -23.39 6.83
C PRO A 154 -2.88 -21.96 6.47
N VAL A 155 -3.56 -21.40 5.48
CA VAL A 155 -3.48 -19.97 5.15
C VAL A 155 -4.23 -19.20 6.21
N ALA A 156 -3.54 -18.30 6.90
CA ALA A 156 -4.10 -17.45 7.96
C ALA A 156 -4.72 -16.16 7.38
N PHE A 157 -4.07 -15.57 6.37
CA PHE A 157 -4.58 -14.40 5.68
C PHE A 157 -4.12 -14.33 4.22
N ILE A 158 -4.83 -13.50 3.46
CA ILE A 158 -4.48 -13.08 2.11
C ILE A 158 -3.97 -11.64 2.17
N GLN A 159 -2.78 -11.36 1.61
CA GLN A 159 -2.27 -10.01 1.41
C GLN A 159 -2.41 -9.58 -0.06
N GLY A 160 -2.99 -8.41 -0.34
CA GLY A 160 -3.21 -7.90 -1.70
C GLY A 160 -4.44 -8.52 -2.39
N GLY A 161 -4.39 -8.80 -3.70
CA GLY A 161 -5.53 -9.40 -4.43
C GLY A 161 -6.65 -8.41 -4.78
N THR A 162 -6.27 -7.19 -5.16
CA THR A 162 -7.21 -6.07 -5.44
C THR A 162 -7.45 -5.87 -6.94
N GLY A 163 -6.85 -6.69 -7.78
CA GLY A 163 -6.93 -6.69 -9.24
C GLY A 163 -5.81 -5.94 -9.94
N ASP A 164 -4.96 -5.21 -9.21
CA ASP A 164 -3.99 -4.30 -9.83
C ASP A 164 -2.54 -4.79 -9.73
N TRP A 165 -2.18 -5.52 -8.67
CA TRP A 165 -0.78 -5.73 -8.31
C TRP A 165 -0.47 -7.22 -8.11
N LYS A 166 -0.63 -7.69 -6.87
CA LYS A 166 -0.16 -8.99 -6.43
C LYS A 166 -1.00 -9.53 -5.29
N GLN A 167 -0.97 -10.85 -5.16
CA GLN A 167 -1.54 -11.58 -4.04
C GLN A 167 -0.46 -12.45 -3.39
N ARG A 168 -0.43 -12.46 -2.05
CA ARG A 168 0.46 -13.28 -1.21
C ARG A 168 -0.34 -13.86 -0.05
N TRP A 169 0.26 -14.83 0.65
CA TRP A 169 -0.42 -15.56 1.71
C TRP A 169 0.47 -15.72 2.94
N GLY A 170 -0.08 -15.36 4.09
CA GLY A 170 0.49 -15.69 5.40
C GLY A 170 -0.02 -17.05 5.85
N VAL A 171 0.86 -17.89 6.40
CA VAL A 171 0.54 -19.24 6.87
C VAL A 171 0.94 -19.43 8.33
N ARG A 172 0.21 -20.30 9.04
CA ARG A 172 0.66 -20.80 10.34
C ARG A 172 1.39 -22.12 10.16
N ILE A 173 2.51 -22.27 10.85
CA ILE A 173 3.38 -23.44 10.75
C ILE A 173 2.91 -24.50 11.75
N PRO A 174 2.66 -25.74 11.34
CA PRO A 174 2.42 -26.85 12.27
C PRO A 174 3.61 -27.05 13.22
N VAL A 175 3.34 -27.06 14.53
CA VAL A 175 4.32 -27.28 15.59
C VAL A 175 3.80 -28.27 16.63
N THR A 176 4.71 -28.91 17.36
CA THR A 176 4.39 -30.01 18.29
C THR A 176 4.14 -29.57 19.72
N ASP A 177 4.45 -28.32 20.06
CA ASP A 177 4.55 -27.82 21.44
C ASP A 177 3.53 -26.72 21.78
N THR A 178 2.54 -26.45 20.91
CA THR A 178 1.45 -25.51 21.20
C THR A 178 0.09 -26.22 21.33
N PRO A 179 -0.85 -25.69 22.14
CA PRO A 179 -2.17 -26.28 22.28
C PRO A 179 -2.97 -26.38 20.98
N THR A 180 -2.73 -25.46 20.04
CA THR A 180 -3.39 -25.41 18.73
C THR A 180 -2.70 -26.31 17.70
N GLY A 181 -1.49 -26.82 17.98
CA GLY A 181 -0.63 -27.50 17.02
C GLY A 181 -0.10 -26.57 15.92
N LEU A 182 -0.22 -25.25 16.08
CA LEU A 182 0.19 -24.23 15.14
C LEU A 182 1.07 -23.17 15.82
N SER A 183 1.97 -22.56 15.05
CA SER A 183 2.80 -21.43 15.47
C SER A 183 1.95 -20.27 15.98
N ALA A 184 2.45 -19.55 16.98
CA ALA A 184 1.80 -18.34 17.50
C ALA A 184 1.91 -17.18 16.50
N ASP A 185 3.00 -17.09 15.76
CA ASP A 185 3.18 -16.11 14.68
C ASP A 185 2.70 -16.65 13.32
N ILE A 186 2.54 -15.74 12.36
CA ILE A 186 2.24 -16.01 10.96
C ILE A 186 3.49 -15.76 10.13
N TYR A 187 3.76 -16.63 9.16
CA TYR A 187 4.93 -16.57 8.28
C TYR A 187 4.50 -16.35 6.84
N MET A 188 5.21 -15.47 6.11
CA MET A 188 4.92 -15.25 4.70
C MET A 188 5.39 -16.42 3.84
N SER A 189 4.46 -17.04 3.11
CA SER A 189 4.75 -18.12 2.16
C SER A 189 5.70 -17.67 1.03
N PRO A 190 6.40 -18.61 0.34
CA PRO A 190 7.35 -18.25 -0.71
C PRO A 190 6.68 -17.92 -2.05
N ILE A 191 5.36 -17.78 -2.06
CA ILE A 191 4.53 -17.72 -3.26
C ILE A 191 3.92 -16.33 -3.38
N GLN A 192 4.04 -15.74 -4.57
CA GLN A 192 3.34 -14.53 -4.95
C GLN A 192 2.70 -14.72 -6.31
N TYR A 193 1.43 -14.33 -6.44
CA TYR A 193 0.73 -14.26 -7.71
C TYR A 193 0.71 -12.82 -8.22
N ASN A 194 1.09 -12.60 -9.47
CA ASN A 194 0.96 -11.30 -10.15
C ASN A 194 -0.38 -11.26 -10.89
N GLU A 195 -1.26 -10.36 -10.46
CA GLU A 195 -2.64 -10.27 -10.95
C GLU A 195 -2.72 -9.77 -12.40
N LYS A 196 -1.71 -8.99 -12.84
CA LYS A 196 -1.67 -8.40 -14.16
C LYS A 196 -1.14 -9.37 -15.21
N THR A 197 -0.07 -10.09 -14.88
CA THR A 197 0.53 -11.09 -15.79
C THR A 197 -0.08 -12.47 -15.63
N LYS A 198 -0.97 -12.67 -14.64
CA LYS A 198 -1.58 -13.95 -14.27
C LYS A 198 -0.55 -15.06 -14.02
N SER A 199 0.56 -14.71 -13.40
CA SER A 199 1.71 -15.62 -13.24
C SER A 199 2.24 -15.62 -11.83
N TYR A 200 2.79 -16.76 -11.41
CA TYR A 200 3.48 -16.90 -10.13
C TYR A 200 4.93 -16.42 -10.20
N VAL A 201 5.40 -15.84 -9.10
CA VAL A 201 6.79 -15.44 -8.89
C VAL A 201 7.26 -15.88 -7.50
N LEU A 202 8.56 -16.13 -7.36
CA LEU A 202 9.18 -16.46 -6.08
C LEU A 202 9.18 -15.24 -5.15
N TYR A 203 8.85 -15.46 -3.88
CA TYR A 203 8.92 -14.44 -2.85
C TYR A 203 9.77 -14.93 -1.68
N ASN A 204 10.98 -14.37 -1.49
CA ASN A 204 11.89 -14.74 -0.39
C ASN A 204 12.05 -16.26 -0.22
N ALA A 205 12.25 -16.99 -1.32
CA ALA A 205 12.31 -18.46 -1.32
C ALA A 205 13.42 -19.01 -0.40
N SER A 206 14.50 -18.26 -0.17
CA SER A 206 15.56 -18.61 0.78
C SER A 206 15.12 -18.65 2.25
N ASN A 207 13.94 -18.11 2.59
CA ASN A 207 13.34 -18.32 3.91
C ASN A 207 12.72 -19.72 4.06
N TRP A 208 12.48 -20.41 2.94
CA TRP A 208 11.74 -21.67 2.88
C TRP A 208 12.59 -22.85 2.41
N TYR A 209 13.59 -22.59 1.58
CA TYR A 209 14.49 -23.58 1.02
C TYR A 209 15.97 -23.25 1.29
N ASP A 210 16.76 -24.26 1.58
CA ASP A 210 18.21 -24.14 1.80
C ASP A 210 18.98 -23.98 0.48
N SER A 211 20.31 -23.91 0.56
CA SER A 211 21.19 -23.78 -0.61
C SER A 211 21.15 -24.98 -1.57
N ASN A 212 20.59 -26.11 -1.15
CA ASN A 212 20.37 -27.31 -1.95
C ASN A 212 18.90 -27.45 -2.40
N ASN A 213 18.13 -26.36 -2.31
CA ASN A 213 16.71 -26.30 -2.63
C ASN A 213 15.83 -27.26 -1.81
N GLN A 214 16.28 -27.67 -0.61
CA GLN A 214 15.49 -28.52 0.29
C GLN A 214 14.68 -27.68 1.28
N PRO A 215 13.45 -28.09 1.65
CA PRO A 215 12.66 -27.41 2.67
C PRO A 215 13.40 -27.31 4.00
N ILE A 216 13.49 -26.08 4.50
CA ILE A 216 14.05 -25.77 5.83
C ILE A 216 13.07 -26.24 6.92
N TRP A 217 11.78 -26.04 6.69
CA TRP A 217 10.69 -26.33 7.61
C TRP A 217 10.20 -27.76 7.40
N LYS A 218 10.02 -28.51 8.49
CA LYS A 218 9.66 -29.93 8.46
C LYS A 218 8.54 -30.23 9.45
N ALA A 219 7.76 -31.27 9.17
CA ALA A 219 6.78 -31.78 10.12
C ALA A 219 7.47 -32.23 11.42
N GLY A 220 6.82 -31.98 12.56
CA GLY A 220 7.34 -32.36 13.87
C GLY A 220 8.25 -31.33 14.55
N MET A 221 8.46 -30.15 13.94
CA MET A 221 9.24 -29.08 14.57
C MET A 221 8.54 -28.51 15.82
N THR A 222 9.34 -27.95 16.73
CA THR A 222 8.88 -27.15 17.86
C THR A 222 8.87 -25.66 17.51
N SER A 223 8.16 -24.86 18.31
CA SER A 223 8.11 -23.41 18.17
C SER A 223 9.51 -22.77 18.24
N SER A 224 10.40 -23.30 19.09
CA SER A 224 11.79 -22.81 19.21
C SER A 224 12.70 -23.15 18.03
N GLN A 225 12.36 -24.18 17.25
CA GLN A 225 13.11 -24.52 16.04
C GLN A 225 12.70 -23.61 14.88
N ILE A 226 11.41 -23.30 14.75
CA ILE A 226 10.92 -22.47 13.66
C ILE A 226 11.37 -21.00 13.78
N THR A 227 11.63 -20.51 14.99
CA THR A 227 12.08 -19.13 15.24
C THR A 227 13.53 -18.87 14.84
N GLN A 228 14.29 -19.92 14.53
CA GLN A 228 15.64 -19.82 13.96
C GLN A 228 15.63 -19.40 12.48
N HIS A 229 14.45 -19.36 11.87
CA HIS A 229 14.25 -19.04 10.47
C HIS A 229 13.57 -17.67 10.29
N LYS A 230 13.75 -17.10 9.08
CA LYS A 230 13.21 -15.79 8.72
C LYS A 230 11.74 -15.91 8.26
N GLY A 231 11.08 -14.77 8.06
CA GLY A 231 9.76 -14.72 7.42
C GLY A 231 8.58 -14.43 8.35
N SER A 232 8.83 -14.20 9.64
CA SER A 232 7.85 -13.70 10.61
C SER A 232 7.14 -12.45 10.07
N TYR A 233 5.80 -12.48 10.05
CA TYR A 233 4.98 -11.36 9.62
C TYR A 233 4.83 -10.33 10.75
N SER A 234 4.61 -10.79 11.98
CA SER A 234 4.50 -9.89 13.14
C SER A 234 5.79 -9.10 13.38
N LYS A 235 6.96 -9.68 13.08
CA LYS A 235 8.24 -8.97 13.24
C LYS A 235 8.49 -7.90 12.17
N ASN A 236 8.12 -8.16 10.93
CA ASN A 236 8.61 -7.37 9.78
C ASN A 236 7.51 -6.56 9.07
N CYS A 237 6.23 -6.87 9.29
CA CYS A 237 5.16 -6.33 8.44
C CYS A 237 3.99 -5.72 9.23
N ILE A 238 3.62 -6.29 10.39
CA ILE A 238 2.34 -5.96 11.03
C ILE A 238 2.22 -4.48 11.43
N GLY A 239 3.32 -3.80 11.76
CA GLY A 239 3.27 -2.39 12.16
C GLY A 239 2.75 -1.44 11.10
N CYS A 240 2.90 -1.79 9.82
CA CYS A 240 2.31 -1.04 8.69
C CYS A 240 1.00 -1.65 8.18
N HIS A 241 0.48 -2.69 8.84
CA HIS A 241 -0.67 -3.47 8.37
C HIS A 241 -1.72 -3.73 9.47
N ALA A 242 -1.67 -2.98 10.57
CA ALA A 242 -2.66 -3.00 11.63
C ALA A 242 -2.98 -1.58 12.11
N THR A 243 -4.18 -1.41 12.66
CA THR A 243 -4.65 -0.15 13.24
C THR A 243 -4.39 -0.18 14.74
N GLY A 244 -3.17 0.24 15.10
CA GLY A 244 -2.67 0.22 16.46
C GLY A 244 -2.06 -1.13 16.86
N ILE A 245 -1.02 -1.08 17.68
CA ILE A 245 -0.39 -2.25 18.31
C ILE A 245 -0.67 -2.15 19.80
N ARG A 246 -1.38 -3.14 20.37
CA ARG A 246 -1.59 -3.23 21.82
C ARG A 246 -0.40 -3.86 22.50
N GLU A 247 0.12 -4.94 21.92
CA GLU A 247 1.30 -5.64 22.41
C GLU A 247 2.05 -6.27 21.23
N LEU A 248 3.37 -6.18 21.24
CA LEU A 248 4.24 -6.91 20.33
C LEU A 248 5.49 -7.34 21.09
N LYS A 249 5.66 -8.65 21.28
CA LYS A 249 6.81 -9.21 21.99
C LYS A 249 7.11 -10.63 21.57
N GLN A 250 8.28 -11.14 21.94
CA GLN A 250 8.59 -12.54 21.79
C GLN A 250 7.98 -13.39 22.93
N ASN A 251 7.45 -14.56 22.61
CA ASN A 251 7.07 -15.56 23.60
C ASN A 251 8.31 -16.33 24.11
N ALA A 252 8.12 -17.28 25.02
CA ALA A 252 9.22 -18.09 25.58
C ALA A 252 9.98 -18.94 24.54
N ALA A 253 9.35 -19.26 23.41
CA ALA A 253 9.96 -19.98 22.29
C ALA A 253 10.67 -19.04 21.29
N GLY A 254 10.57 -17.72 21.48
CA GLY A 254 11.16 -16.71 20.62
C GLY A 254 10.26 -16.26 19.46
N GLU A 255 9.02 -16.73 19.36
CA GLU A 255 8.08 -16.29 18.32
C GLU A 255 7.55 -14.90 18.62
N TRP A 256 7.39 -14.08 17.59
CA TRP A 256 6.77 -12.77 17.71
C TRP A 256 5.24 -12.90 17.82
N VAL A 257 4.70 -12.46 18.95
CA VAL A 257 3.28 -12.43 19.22
C VAL A 257 2.81 -10.98 19.16
N PHE A 258 2.05 -10.67 18.12
CA PHE A 258 1.29 -9.43 18.01
C PHE A 258 -0.08 -9.63 18.66
N LYS A 259 -0.53 -8.64 19.42
CA LYS A 259 -1.92 -8.50 19.84
C LYS A 259 -2.48 -7.19 19.32
N GLY A 260 -3.56 -7.29 18.57
CA GLY A 260 -4.29 -6.15 18.08
C GLY A 260 -5.20 -5.54 19.13
N TYR A 261 -5.84 -4.46 18.73
CA TYR A 261 -7.10 -4.03 19.31
C TYR A 261 -8.23 -4.82 18.64
N VAL A 262 -9.28 -5.10 19.40
CA VAL A 262 -10.41 -5.92 18.97
C VAL A 262 -11.28 -5.10 18.05
N ALA A 263 -11.63 -5.67 16.90
CA ALA A 263 -12.66 -5.17 16.02
C ALA A 263 -14.04 -5.37 16.65
N VAL A 264 -14.42 -4.48 17.58
CA VAL A 264 -15.72 -4.56 18.29
C VAL A 264 -16.90 -4.55 17.32
N LEU A 265 -16.75 -3.85 16.19
CA LEU A 265 -17.62 -3.97 15.03
C LEU A 265 -16.82 -4.59 13.89
N GLU A 266 -17.12 -5.85 13.60
CA GLU A 266 -16.42 -6.64 12.59
C GLU A 266 -16.77 -6.17 11.17
N GLN A 267 -15.76 -6.21 10.30
CA GLN A 267 -15.90 -5.96 8.87
C GLN A 267 -15.27 -7.12 8.11
N GLU A 268 -16.06 -8.16 7.84
CA GLU A 268 -15.57 -9.30 7.06
C GLU A 268 -15.39 -8.91 5.56
N PRO A 269 -14.29 -9.32 4.90
CA PRO A 269 -13.17 -10.13 5.39
C PRO A 269 -11.97 -9.31 5.90
N SER A 270 -12.12 -7.99 6.07
CA SER A 270 -11.06 -7.03 6.44
C SER A 270 -10.68 -7.02 7.92
N THR A 271 -11.42 -7.73 8.77
CA THR A 271 -11.09 -7.99 10.18
C THR A 271 -11.11 -9.49 10.43
N PHE A 272 -10.11 -10.02 11.13
CA PHE A 272 -10.05 -11.45 11.48
C PHE A 272 -9.21 -11.66 12.74
N ASP A 273 -9.41 -12.80 13.39
CA ASP A 273 -8.65 -13.23 14.56
C ASP A 273 -7.19 -13.51 14.17
N TYR A 274 -6.35 -12.49 14.33
CA TYR A 274 -4.95 -12.57 13.95
C TYR A 274 -4.17 -13.31 15.04
N ASP A 275 -4.41 -13.02 16.32
CA ASP A 275 -3.62 -13.57 17.43
C ASP A 275 -4.12 -14.92 17.98
N GLY A 276 -5.29 -15.38 17.53
CA GLY A 276 -5.88 -16.66 17.89
C GLY A 276 -6.60 -16.65 19.23
N ASP A 277 -6.93 -15.47 19.78
CA ASP A 277 -7.62 -15.33 21.07
C ASP A 277 -9.14 -15.47 20.99
N GLY A 278 -9.68 -15.66 19.77
CA GLY A 278 -11.09 -15.82 19.49
C GLY A 278 -11.84 -14.52 19.17
N ASN A 279 -11.15 -13.38 19.18
CA ASN A 279 -11.70 -12.09 18.76
C ASN A 279 -11.04 -11.63 17.46
N ASN A 280 -11.82 -11.02 16.57
CA ASN A 280 -11.24 -10.41 15.38
C ASN A 280 -10.44 -9.14 15.75
N ASP A 281 -9.30 -8.95 15.12
CA ASP A 281 -8.41 -7.79 15.33
C ASP A 281 -8.64 -6.68 14.29
N LEU A 282 -8.32 -5.45 14.69
CA LEU A 282 -8.18 -4.28 13.83
C LEU A 282 -6.88 -4.36 13.00
N VAL A 283 -6.85 -5.31 12.08
CA VAL A 283 -5.87 -5.36 10.99
C VAL A 283 -6.22 -4.34 9.90
N ASN A 284 -5.33 -4.14 8.92
CA ASN A 284 -5.42 -3.09 7.89
C ASN A 284 -5.21 -1.66 8.40
N ILE A 285 -5.27 -0.69 7.48
CA ILE A 285 -5.13 0.75 7.75
C ILE A 285 -6.52 1.38 7.89
N GLY A 286 -6.98 1.46 9.14
CA GLY A 286 -8.22 2.07 9.61
C GLY A 286 -8.16 3.58 9.76
N CYS A 287 -9.30 4.20 10.05
CA CYS A 287 -9.40 5.65 10.31
C CYS A 287 -8.39 6.07 11.38
N GLU A 288 -8.30 5.31 12.46
CA GLU A 288 -7.46 5.61 13.62
C GLU A 288 -5.96 5.43 13.36
N ALA A 289 -5.55 4.78 12.27
CA ALA A 289 -4.14 4.77 11.86
C ALA A 289 -3.68 6.17 11.40
N CYS A 290 -4.60 7.00 10.90
CA CYS A 290 -4.32 8.38 10.50
C CYS A 290 -4.82 9.41 11.51
N HIS A 291 -5.91 9.10 12.22
CA HIS A 291 -6.59 9.98 13.16
C HIS A 291 -6.25 9.72 14.64
N GLY A 292 -5.39 8.74 14.92
CA GLY A 292 -5.08 8.29 16.27
C GLY A 292 -6.24 7.54 16.95
N PRO A 293 -6.06 7.07 18.20
CA PRO A 293 -7.09 6.34 18.94
C PRO A 293 -8.37 7.18 19.14
N GLY A 294 -9.52 6.63 18.76
CA GLY A 294 -10.80 7.36 18.71
C GLY A 294 -11.68 7.21 19.96
N SER A 295 -11.31 6.38 20.94
CA SER A 295 -12.18 6.11 22.09
C SER A 295 -12.55 7.37 22.88
N ALA A 296 -11.60 8.28 23.11
CA ALA A 296 -11.86 9.54 23.83
C ALA A 296 -12.89 10.41 23.10
N HIS A 297 -12.79 10.50 21.77
CA HIS A 297 -13.68 11.26 20.92
C HIS A 297 -15.10 10.69 20.95
N ILE A 298 -15.25 9.38 20.77
CA ILE A 298 -16.58 8.74 20.73
C ILE A 298 -17.25 8.78 22.11
N LEU A 299 -16.51 8.48 23.18
CA LEU A 299 -17.04 8.51 24.55
C LEU A 299 -17.42 9.93 25.01
N ALA A 300 -16.79 10.96 24.43
CA ALA A 300 -17.16 12.36 24.63
C ALA A 300 -18.31 12.83 23.73
N GLY A 301 -19.01 11.93 23.03
CA GLY A 301 -20.13 12.26 22.16
C GLY A 301 -19.71 12.84 20.81
N GLY A 302 -18.51 12.52 20.32
CA GLY A 302 -17.98 13.01 19.05
C GLY A 302 -17.26 14.36 19.16
N ASP A 303 -16.68 14.69 20.33
CA ASP A 303 -15.93 15.93 20.52
C ASP A 303 -14.67 15.96 19.63
N PRO A 304 -14.59 16.83 18.61
CA PRO A 304 -13.47 16.86 17.67
C PRO A 304 -12.15 17.26 18.32
N SER A 305 -12.14 17.86 19.51
CA SER A 305 -10.91 18.19 20.25
C SER A 305 -10.20 16.97 20.86
N LYS A 306 -10.84 15.80 20.83
CA LYS A 306 -10.36 14.55 21.43
C LYS A 306 -9.80 13.55 20.42
N ILE A 307 -9.65 13.95 19.16
CA ILE A 307 -9.06 13.14 18.08
C ILE A 307 -8.26 14.06 17.16
N VAL A 308 -7.21 13.56 16.51
CA VAL A 308 -6.43 14.43 15.62
C VAL A 308 -7.15 14.61 14.29
N ASN A 309 -7.21 15.86 13.83
CA ASN A 309 -7.57 16.20 12.46
C ASN A 309 -6.29 16.56 11.67
N PRO A 310 -5.86 15.73 10.70
CA PRO A 310 -4.70 16.00 9.86
C PRO A 310 -4.73 17.36 9.15
N GLU A 311 -5.90 17.93 8.88
CA GLU A 311 -6.01 19.25 8.25
C GLU A 311 -5.47 20.37 9.14
N THR A 312 -5.59 20.23 10.46
CA THR A 312 -5.16 21.24 11.44
C THR A 312 -3.69 21.14 11.82
N LEU A 313 -3.00 20.09 11.39
CA LEU A 313 -1.59 19.86 11.69
C LEU A 313 -0.68 20.74 10.83
N THR A 314 0.58 20.87 11.25
CA THR A 314 1.63 21.41 10.37
C THR A 314 1.84 20.48 9.17
N THR A 315 2.43 20.99 8.08
CA THR A 315 2.75 20.15 6.90
C THR A 315 3.64 18.96 7.26
N GLN A 316 4.60 19.15 8.17
CA GLN A 316 5.47 18.08 8.65
C GLN A 316 4.65 16.96 9.29
N GLU A 317 3.90 17.28 10.34
CA GLU A 317 3.09 16.33 11.11
C GLU A 317 2.03 15.64 10.23
N ALA A 318 1.37 16.38 9.33
CA ALA A 318 0.39 15.81 8.40
C ALA A 318 1.01 14.78 7.44
N ASN A 319 2.22 15.04 6.95
CA ASN A 319 2.93 14.12 6.06
C ASN A 319 3.52 12.92 6.83
N GLU A 320 3.96 13.10 8.07
CA GLU A 320 4.46 12.02 8.94
C GLU A 320 3.41 10.92 9.16
N ILE A 321 2.12 11.26 9.14
CA ILE A 321 1.03 10.27 9.14
C ILE A 321 1.16 9.28 7.98
N CYS A 322 1.52 9.75 6.78
CA CYS A 322 1.78 8.86 5.64
C CYS A 322 3.14 8.16 5.79
N GLY A 323 4.12 8.90 6.32
CA GLY A 323 5.48 8.43 6.58
C GLY A 323 5.57 7.25 7.54
N GLN A 324 4.57 7.04 8.41
CA GLN A 324 4.56 5.88 9.32
C GLN A 324 4.56 4.53 8.58
N CYS A 325 4.12 4.49 7.31
CA CYS A 325 4.07 3.27 6.49
C CYS A 325 4.73 3.42 5.11
N HIS A 326 4.65 4.59 4.47
CA HIS A 326 5.22 4.83 3.14
C HIS A 326 6.71 5.18 3.20
N ILE A 327 7.43 4.42 4.01
CA ILE A 327 8.84 4.59 4.33
C ILE A 327 9.54 3.21 4.41
N ARG A 328 10.86 3.16 4.29
CA ARG A 328 11.64 1.93 4.48
C ARG A 328 12.73 2.18 5.50
N VAL A 329 12.58 1.58 6.67
CA VAL A 329 13.34 1.95 7.86
C VAL A 329 13.62 0.75 8.75
N ALA A 330 14.45 0.95 9.77
CA ALA A 330 14.60 0.05 10.90
C ALA A 330 14.12 0.77 12.19
N SER A 331 13.44 0.06 13.10
CA SER A 331 13.00 0.61 14.38
C SER A 331 14.17 1.04 15.25
N VAL A 332 13.91 1.92 16.23
CA VAL A 332 14.93 2.34 17.21
C VAL A 332 14.64 1.76 18.59
N PRO A 333 15.68 1.63 19.44
CA PRO A 333 17.10 1.78 19.13
C PRO A 333 17.73 0.54 18.47
N ASN A 334 17.07 -0.63 18.48
CA ASN A 334 17.76 -1.88 18.17
C ASN A 334 17.70 -2.30 16.70
N GLY A 335 16.92 -1.65 15.84
CA GLY A 335 16.76 -2.04 14.44
C GLY A 335 15.97 -3.34 14.27
N THR A 336 15.09 -3.67 15.22
CA THR A 336 14.42 -4.98 15.27
C THR A 336 13.34 -5.16 14.21
N HIS A 337 12.61 -4.08 13.90
CA HIS A 337 11.44 -4.07 13.03
C HIS A 337 11.66 -3.19 11.80
N GLU A 338 10.92 -3.46 10.72
CA GLU A 338 11.04 -2.74 9.44
C GLU A 338 10.07 -1.53 9.32
N TRP A 339 9.65 -0.95 10.46
CA TRP A 339 8.76 0.21 10.52
C TRP A 339 9.13 1.14 11.70
N PRO A 340 8.64 2.39 11.74
CA PRO A 340 8.86 3.30 12.87
C PRO A 340 8.27 2.76 14.18
N TYR A 341 9.15 2.42 15.12
CA TYR A 341 8.78 1.82 16.40
C TYR A 341 9.87 2.02 17.44
N ARG A 342 9.47 2.15 18.71
CA ARG A 342 10.36 2.08 19.86
C ARG A 342 10.39 0.66 20.38
N ASP A 343 11.34 -0.13 19.86
CA ASP A 343 11.45 -1.56 20.16
C ASP A 343 12.00 -1.86 21.56
N ASP A 344 12.62 -0.87 22.21
CA ASP A 344 13.08 -0.94 23.61
C ASP A 344 11.95 -0.90 24.64
N ILE A 345 10.88 -0.16 24.32
CA ILE A 345 9.76 0.09 25.24
C ILE A 345 8.40 -0.35 24.68
N GLY A 346 8.38 -0.95 23.49
CA GLY A 346 7.16 -1.45 22.85
C GLY A 346 6.16 -0.33 22.51
N LYS A 347 6.63 0.77 21.91
CA LYS A 347 5.79 1.95 21.65
C LYS A 347 5.74 2.32 20.16
N SER A 348 4.53 2.40 19.61
CA SER A 348 4.27 2.98 18.29
C SER A 348 4.25 4.51 18.33
N TRP A 349 4.64 5.14 17.24
CA TRP A 349 4.31 6.54 16.98
C TRP A 349 2.80 6.68 16.79
N ILE A 350 2.22 7.79 17.25
CA ILE A 350 0.77 8.04 17.16
C ILE A 350 0.54 9.40 16.48
N PRO A 351 -0.32 9.48 15.45
CA PRO A 351 -0.70 10.75 14.84
C PRO A 351 -1.14 11.80 15.87
N GLY A 352 -0.60 13.00 15.77
CA GLY A 352 -0.96 14.11 16.66
C GLY A 352 -0.47 13.97 18.10
N SER A 353 0.45 13.03 18.41
CA SER A 353 1.05 12.91 19.75
C SER A 353 1.97 14.08 20.12
N GLY A 354 2.40 14.89 19.14
CA GLY A 354 3.43 15.92 19.28
C GLY A 354 4.86 15.38 19.23
N GLU A 355 5.04 14.07 19.07
CA GLU A 355 6.35 13.43 18.87
C GLU A 355 6.69 13.38 17.38
N ARG A 356 7.97 13.49 17.04
CA ARG A 356 8.40 13.43 15.64
C ARG A 356 8.56 11.99 15.20
N LEU A 357 8.14 11.68 13.98
CA LEU A 357 8.27 10.32 13.45
C LEU A 357 9.75 9.86 13.41
N GLU A 358 10.68 10.76 13.12
CA GLU A 358 12.12 10.45 13.07
C GLU A 358 12.70 9.90 14.38
N ASP A 359 12.04 10.14 15.52
CA ASP A 359 12.46 9.60 16.82
C ASP A 359 12.14 8.10 16.98
N TYR A 360 11.54 7.48 15.97
CA TYR A 360 11.07 6.09 15.97
C TYR A 360 11.80 5.21 14.95
N TYR A 361 12.69 5.76 14.13
CA TYR A 361 13.34 4.98 13.08
C TYR A 361 14.76 5.43 12.71
N HIS A 362 15.49 4.51 12.09
CA HIS A 362 16.70 4.77 11.32
C HIS A 362 16.42 4.51 9.84
N ASP A 363 16.94 5.34 8.94
CA ASP A 363 16.81 5.11 7.51
C ASP A 363 17.41 3.74 7.13
N HIS A 364 16.65 2.96 6.39
CA HIS A 364 17.04 1.65 5.87
C HIS A 364 16.52 1.48 4.43
N GLY A 365 16.40 2.59 3.71
CA GLY A 365 15.97 2.62 2.33
C GLY A 365 17.03 2.10 1.35
N GLY A 366 16.56 1.67 0.17
CA GLY A 366 17.42 1.32 -0.94
C GLY A 366 17.57 2.50 -1.88
N TYR A 367 18.79 2.92 -2.18
CA TYR A 367 19.06 4.07 -3.04
C TYR A 367 19.92 3.70 -4.23
N TRP A 368 19.74 4.44 -5.32
CA TRP A 368 20.70 4.44 -6.42
C TRP A 368 22.02 5.11 -5.98
N PRO A 369 23.12 4.93 -6.73
CA PRO A 369 24.43 5.55 -6.43
C PRO A 369 24.46 7.07 -6.21
N ASP A 370 23.40 7.79 -6.58
CA ASP A 370 23.25 9.21 -6.28
C ASP A 370 22.84 9.50 -4.83
N GLY A 371 22.60 8.46 -4.03
CA GLY A 371 22.23 8.54 -2.61
C GLY A 371 20.87 9.16 -2.33
N THR A 372 20.09 9.51 -3.36
CA THR A 372 18.85 10.29 -3.21
C THR A 372 17.66 9.61 -3.87
N THR A 373 17.85 9.03 -5.06
CA THR A 373 16.78 8.38 -5.81
C THR A 373 16.50 6.99 -5.23
N SER A 374 15.27 6.76 -4.77
CA SER A 374 14.86 5.45 -4.25
C SER A 374 14.90 4.35 -5.31
N LYS A 375 15.36 3.17 -4.90
CA LYS A 375 15.47 1.94 -5.69
C LYS A 375 14.53 0.83 -5.19
N ALA A 376 14.11 0.87 -3.93
CA ALA A 376 13.23 -0.13 -3.33
C ALA A 376 11.80 0.36 -3.10
N HIS A 377 10.94 -0.56 -2.69
CA HIS A 377 9.51 -0.31 -2.48
C HIS A 377 9.24 0.53 -1.22
N HIS A 378 8.11 1.25 -1.24
CA HIS A 378 7.56 2.11 -0.17
C HIS A 378 8.53 3.14 0.40
N GLN A 379 9.16 3.95 -0.45
CA GLN A 379 10.03 5.06 -0.04
C GLN A 379 9.49 6.42 -0.46
N GLN A 380 8.16 6.54 -0.66
CA GLN A 380 7.55 7.78 -1.14
C GLN A 380 7.73 8.94 -0.17
N PHE A 381 7.70 8.68 1.15
CA PHE A 381 7.93 9.71 2.15
C PHE A 381 9.37 10.26 2.07
N GLU A 382 10.37 9.38 2.04
CA GLU A 382 11.78 9.77 1.89
C GLU A 382 12.04 10.54 0.59
N ASP A 383 11.52 10.05 -0.53
CA ASP A 383 11.59 10.72 -1.82
C ASP A 383 10.97 12.13 -1.74
N PHE A 384 9.80 12.25 -1.11
CA PHE A 384 9.08 13.52 -0.97
C PHE A 384 9.87 14.52 -0.13
N TYR A 385 10.49 14.09 0.97
CA TYR A 385 11.30 14.95 1.84
C TYR A 385 12.70 15.27 1.29
N ARG A 386 13.17 14.55 0.28
CA ARG A 386 14.36 14.92 -0.52
C ARG A 386 14.05 15.90 -1.64
N SER A 387 12.78 16.06 -1.97
CA SER A 387 12.33 17.12 -2.86
C SER A 387 12.18 18.44 -2.08
N SER A 388 12.04 19.53 -2.84
CA SER A 388 11.69 20.83 -2.26
C SER A 388 10.21 20.95 -1.88
N LYS A 389 9.35 19.97 -2.19
CA LYS A 389 7.89 20.11 -2.08
C LYS A 389 7.40 20.34 -0.63
N PRO A 390 7.82 19.56 0.39
CA PRO A 390 7.34 19.77 1.76
C PRO A 390 7.88 21.06 2.39
N THR A 391 8.98 21.61 1.85
CA THR A 391 9.69 22.79 2.37
C THR A 391 9.59 24.00 1.43
N PHE A 392 8.72 23.95 0.42
CA PHE A 392 8.61 25.00 -0.57
C PHE A 392 8.11 26.29 0.08
N GLN A 393 8.90 27.36 -0.02
CA GLN A 393 8.72 28.59 0.76
C GLN A 393 7.35 29.28 0.61
N PHE A 394 6.68 29.12 -0.54
CA PHE A 394 5.39 29.75 -0.80
C PHE A 394 4.19 28.85 -0.46
N HIS A 395 4.40 27.53 -0.47
CA HIS A 395 3.35 26.55 -0.24
C HIS A 395 3.95 25.20 0.14
N PRO A 396 4.11 24.91 1.44
CA PRO A 396 4.60 23.62 1.94
C PRO A 396 3.62 22.49 1.58
N VAL A 397 3.93 21.75 0.51
CA VAL A 397 3.03 20.75 -0.10
C VAL A 397 2.82 19.55 0.82
N ARG A 398 1.59 19.03 0.87
CA ARG A 398 1.24 17.81 1.62
C ARG A 398 0.95 16.63 0.70
N CYS A 399 1.14 15.41 1.19
CA CYS A 399 0.73 14.18 0.51
C CYS A 399 -0.76 14.25 0.08
N THR A 400 -1.60 14.79 0.97
CA THR A 400 -3.05 14.90 0.81
C THR A 400 -3.49 15.90 -0.25
N GLU A 401 -2.59 16.73 -0.79
CA GLU A 401 -2.93 17.63 -1.90
C GLU A 401 -2.97 16.90 -3.24
N CYS A 402 -2.21 15.82 -3.36
CA CYS A 402 -2.21 14.93 -4.52
C CYS A 402 -3.07 13.68 -4.29
N HIS A 403 -3.19 13.22 -3.05
CA HIS A 403 -3.89 11.99 -2.68
C HIS A 403 -5.10 12.23 -1.79
N ASP A 404 -6.23 11.61 -2.11
CA ASP A 404 -7.40 11.53 -1.24
C ASP A 404 -7.42 10.19 -0.48
N PRO A 405 -7.03 10.15 0.80
CA PRO A 405 -6.95 8.90 1.56
C PRO A 405 -8.32 8.22 1.77
N HIS A 406 -9.44 8.94 1.56
CA HIS A 406 -10.80 8.40 1.65
C HIS A 406 -11.38 8.03 0.26
N GLY A 407 -10.75 8.51 -0.81
CA GLY A 407 -11.18 8.34 -2.19
C GLY A 407 -10.86 6.96 -2.76
N THR A 408 -11.65 6.53 -3.73
CA THR A 408 -11.48 5.24 -4.44
C THR A 408 -10.90 5.41 -5.84
N SER A 409 -10.44 6.62 -6.19
CA SER A 409 -9.75 6.86 -7.45
C SER A 409 -8.48 6.00 -7.53
N LYS A 410 -8.02 5.73 -8.75
CA LYS A 410 -6.82 4.94 -8.97
C LYS A 410 -5.62 5.61 -8.28
N HIS A 411 -4.89 4.84 -7.46
CA HIS A 411 -3.81 5.33 -6.60
C HIS A 411 -4.22 6.45 -5.63
N GLN A 412 -5.53 6.57 -5.37
CA GLN A 412 -6.12 7.62 -4.54
C GLN A 412 -5.76 9.03 -5.03
N ILE A 413 -5.49 9.22 -6.32
CA ILE A 413 -5.19 10.54 -6.86
C ILE A 413 -6.42 11.44 -6.75
N ARG A 414 -6.24 12.66 -6.24
CA ARG A 414 -7.32 13.65 -6.18
C ARG A 414 -7.87 13.93 -7.57
N THR A 415 -9.19 14.02 -7.63
CA THR A 415 -9.95 14.36 -8.84
C THR A 415 -10.31 15.83 -8.91
N GLU A 416 -10.08 16.58 -7.84
CA GLU A 416 -10.18 18.04 -7.82
C GLU A 416 -9.17 18.65 -6.84
N ILE A 417 -8.73 19.88 -7.13
CA ILE A 417 -8.01 20.77 -6.22
C ILE A 417 -8.78 22.08 -6.14
N ARG A 418 -8.91 22.63 -4.94
CA ARG A 418 -9.58 23.92 -4.69
C ARG A 418 -8.54 24.99 -4.43
N ASP A 419 -8.65 26.11 -5.13
CA ASP A 419 -7.84 27.30 -4.91
C ASP A 419 -8.76 28.51 -4.73
N GLY A 420 -8.98 28.90 -3.48
CA GLY A 420 -10.03 29.85 -3.11
C GLY A 420 -11.40 29.36 -3.59
N ASN A 421 -12.05 30.13 -4.46
CA ASN A 421 -13.35 29.79 -5.04
C ASN A 421 -13.25 28.96 -6.33
N LEU A 422 -12.05 28.78 -6.88
CA LEU A 422 -11.84 28.01 -8.10
C LEU A 422 -11.76 26.52 -7.76
N VAL A 423 -12.61 25.72 -8.39
CA VAL A 423 -12.52 24.26 -8.37
C VAL A 423 -11.85 23.82 -9.67
N ILE A 424 -10.70 23.17 -9.55
CA ILE A 424 -9.93 22.67 -10.69
C ILE A 424 -10.11 21.15 -10.73
N PRO A 425 -10.86 20.60 -11.69
CA PRO A 425 -10.87 19.15 -11.91
C PRO A 425 -9.47 18.68 -12.27
N THR A 426 -8.97 17.66 -11.57
CA THR A 426 -7.60 17.17 -11.74
C THR A 426 -7.56 15.72 -12.22
N ALA A 427 -6.58 15.44 -13.07
CA ALA A 427 -6.18 14.11 -13.45
C ALA A 427 -4.68 14.09 -13.75
N ASN A 428 -4.03 12.96 -13.46
CA ASN A 428 -2.64 12.74 -13.84
C ASN A 428 -2.48 12.64 -15.36
N ASP A 429 -3.48 12.07 -16.04
CA ASP A 429 -3.39 11.67 -17.46
C ASP A 429 -3.67 12.83 -18.43
N ASN A 430 -3.90 14.04 -17.93
CA ASN A 430 -4.00 15.28 -18.70
C ASN A 430 -3.16 16.44 -18.11
N ASN A 431 -2.29 16.14 -17.14
CA ASN A 431 -1.42 17.07 -16.40
C ASN A 431 -2.12 18.11 -15.50
N THR A 432 -3.46 18.15 -15.44
CA THR A 432 -4.17 19.13 -14.60
C THR A 432 -3.86 18.96 -13.12
N LEU A 433 -3.52 17.76 -12.64
CA LEU A 433 -3.03 17.54 -11.27
C LEU A 433 -1.79 18.40 -10.95
N CYS A 434 -0.83 18.46 -11.88
CA CYS A 434 0.39 19.25 -11.69
C CYS A 434 0.12 20.73 -11.99
N LEU A 435 -0.60 21.00 -13.07
CA LEU A 435 -0.87 22.37 -13.54
C LEU A 435 -1.79 23.15 -12.60
N ALA A 436 -2.58 22.50 -11.73
CA ALA A 436 -3.37 23.17 -10.70
C ALA A 436 -2.53 24.13 -9.83
N CYS A 437 -1.25 23.79 -9.61
CA CYS A 437 -0.30 24.65 -8.90
C CYS A 437 0.78 25.25 -9.82
N HIS A 438 1.22 24.50 -10.84
CA HIS A 438 2.33 24.90 -11.70
C HIS A 438 1.96 25.87 -12.83
N ALA A 439 0.67 25.98 -13.21
CA ALA A 439 0.22 27.06 -14.09
C ALA A 439 0.55 28.43 -13.47
N THR A 440 0.63 29.46 -14.30
CA THR A 440 1.04 30.83 -13.95
C THR A 440 2.49 30.99 -13.47
N HIS A 441 3.32 29.94 -13.50
CA HIS A 441 4.70 29.97 -13.02
C HIS A 441 5.69 29.37 -14.01
N GLY A 442 6.90 29.93 -14.05
CA GLY A 442 8.02 29.40 -14.84
C GLY A 442 7.65 29.13 -16.31
N PRO A 443 7.95 27.93 -16.86
CA PRO A 443 7.59 27.56 -18.23
C PRO A 443 6.08 27.58 -18.54
N PHE A 444 5.21 27.58 -17.52
CA PHE A 444 3.76 27.55 -17.66
C PHE A 444 3.09 28.89 -17.31
N ALA A 445 3.85 29.98 -17.26
CA ALA A 445 3.36 31.31 -16.92
C ALA A 445 2.24 31.83 -17.85
N SER A 446 2.16 31.30 -19.07
CA SER A 446 1.13 31.66 -20.06
C SER A 446 -0.20 30.93 -19.89
N ILE A 447 -0.28 29.92 -19.02
CA ILE A 447 -1.51 29.18 -18.71
C ILE A 447 -2.07 29.72 -17.38
N THR A 448 -3.36 30.08 -17.33
CA THR A 448 -4.03 30.44 -16.07
C THR A 448 -4.65 29.24 -15.37
N LYS A 449 -4.94 29.35 -14.07
CA LYS A 449 -5.60 28.26 -13.33
C LYS A 449 -7.04 28.05 -13.81
N GLU A 450 -7.72 29.09 -14.26
CA GLU A 450 -9.06 29.00 -14.86
C GLU A 450 -9.03 28.21 -16.17
N GLU A 451 -7.98 28.40 -16.98
CA GLU A 451 -7.79 27.61 -18.21
C GLU A 451 -7.53 26.13 -17.88
N VAL A 452 -6.78 25.84 -16.81
CA VAL A 452 -6.59 24.47 -16.30
C VAL A 452 -7.92 23.89 -15.81
N ALA A 453 -8.72 24.67 -15.08
CA ALA A 453 -10.05 24.24 -14.60
C ALA A 453 -11.00 23.93 -15.77
N ALA A 454 -10.94 24.75 -16.83
CA ALA A 454 -11.66 24.56 -18.09
C ALA A 454 -10.81 23.78 -19.12
N TYR A 455 -10.12 22.70 -18.69
CA TYR A 455 -9.20 21.93 -19.52
C TYR A 455 -9.77 21.55 -20.89
N GLY A 456 -11.04 21.14 -20.95
CA GLY A 456 -11.69 20.72 -22.20
C GLY A 456 -11.71 21.81 -23.28
N GLU A 457 -11.87 23.07 -22.88
CA GLU A 457 -11.90 24.23 -23.77
C GLU A 457 -10.49 24.73 -24.11
N ASN A 458 -9.52 24.46 -23.23
CA ASN A 458 -8.16 25.00 -23.32
C ASN A 458 -7.10 23.95 -23.69
N LYS A 459 -7.52 22.73 -24.08
CA LYS A 459 -6.62 21.61 -24.36
C LYS A 459 -5.52 21.95 -25.36
N THR A 460 -5.84 22.68 -26.42
CA THR A 460 -4.87 23.07 -27.46
C THR A 460 -3.78 23.97 -26.88
N LYS A 461 -4.16 25.06 -26.21
CA LYS A 461 -3.21 26.00 -25.61
C LYS A 461 -2.34 25.32 -24.54
N ILE A 462 -2.96 24.55 -23.65
CA ILE A 462 -2.23 23.78 -22.63
C ILE A 462 -1.26 22.81 -23.31
N GLY A 463 -1.72 22.11 -24.35
CA GLY A 463 -0.90 21.16 -25.09
C GLY A 463 0.31 21.79 -25.75
N GLU A 464 0.17 22.95 -26.39
CA GLU A 464 1.27 23.70 -27.01
C GLU A 464 2.34 24.10 -25.99
N VAL A 465 1.93 24.67 -24.85
CA VAL A 465 2.87 25.11 -23.81
C VAL A 465 3.54 23.92 -23.13
N VAL A 466 2.79 22.85 -22.84
CA VAL A 466 3.37 21.63 -22.27
C VAL A 466 4.33 20.97 -23.25
N ALA A 467 3.97 20.84 -24.53
CA ALA A 467 4.85 20.26 -25.55
C ALA A 467 6.14 21.07 -25.74
N ALA A 468 6.05 22.40 -25.66
CA ALA A 468 7.22 23.27 -25.70
C ALA A 468 8.17 23.02 -24.52
N HIS A 469 7.62 22.76 -23.32
CA HIS A 469 8.43 22.43 -22.14
C HIS A 469 9.02 21.02 -22.20
N THR A 470 8.25 20.03 -22.66
CA THR A 470 8.64 18.61 -22.63
C THR A 470 9.40 18.16 -23.87
N HIS A 471 9.45 18.98 -24.92
CA HIS A 471 10.00 18.64 -26.23
C HIS A 471 9.40 17.37 -26.85
N HIS A 472 8.14 17.07 -26.53
CA HIS A 472 7.39 15.94 -27.05
C HIS A 472 5.97 16.37 -27.47
N PRO A 473 5.36 15.71 -28.47
CA PRO A 473 3.95 15.93 -28.82
C PRO A 473 3.05 15.80 -27.60
N TYR A 474 2.07 16.68 -27.45
CA TYR A 474 1.13 16.58 -26.33
C TYR A 474 0.16 15.41 -26.55
N GLY A 475 0.38 14.33 -25.79
CA GLY A 475 -0.50 13.17 -25.77
C GLY A 475 -0.44 12.43 -24.44
N PRO A 476 -0.66 13.13 -23.30
CA PRO A 476 -0.47 12.54 -21.98
C PRO A 476 -1.45 11.39 -21.72
N GLU A 477 -2.61 11.34 -22.35
CA GLU A 477 -3.63 10.30 -22.22
C GLU A 477 -3.31 9.03 -23.02
N ARG A 478 -2.39 9.11 -23.98
CA ARG A 478 -2.02 7.99 -24.86
C ARG A 478 -1.20 6.94 -24.10
N SER A 479 -1.09 5.74 -24.66
CA SER A 479 -0.40 4.60 -24.02
C SER A 479 1.03 4.88 -23.57
N MET A 480 1.78 5.71 -24.30
CA MET A 480 3.14 6.14 -23.93
C MET A 480 3.16 7.26 -22.89
N GLY A 481 2.06 8.00 -22.72
CA GLY A 481 1.99 9.16 -21.84
C GLY A 481 2.90 10.31 -22.29
N LEU A 482 2.94 10.60 -23.59
CA LEU A 482 3.81 11.65 -24.14
C LEU A 482 3.47 13.00 -23.50
N SER A 483 4.50 13.73 -23.07
CA SER A 483 4.35 15.02 -22.39
C SER A 483 3.52 14.95 -21.09
N ARG A 484 3.35 13.78 -20.49
CA ARG A 484 2.75 13.63 -19.17
C ARG A 484 3.79 13.94 -18.09
N CYS A 485 3.52 14.91 -17.22
CA CYS A 485 4.49 15.40 -16.22
C CYS A 485 5.08 14.25 -15.38
N SER A 486 4.23 13.33 -14.92
CA SER A 486 4.63 12.18 -14.09
C SER A 486 5.50 11.14 -14.79
N LYS A 487 5.66 11.18 -16.12
CA LYS A 487 6.57 10.26 -16.84
C LYS A 487 8.03 10.70 -16.79
N CYS A 488 8.29 11.99 -16.56
CA CYS A 488 9.64 12.54 -16.45
C CYS A 488 9.97 12.90 -15.00
N HIS A 489 9.11 13.67 -14.34
CA HIS A 489 9.34 14.17 -12.98
C HIS A 489 9.11 13.10 -11.90
N MET A 490 8.30 12.09 -12.20
CA MET A 490 8.04 10.96 -11.29
C MET A 490 8.40 9.65 -11.98
N ALA A 491 9.50 9.60 -12.73
CA ALA A 491 9.89 8.39 -13.46
C ALA A 491 9.89 7.14 -12.57
N THR A 492 9.63 5.97 -13.17
CA THR A 492 9.56 4.72 -12.42
C THR A 492 10.98 4.23 -12.10
N MET A 493 11.52 4.65 -10.96
CA MET A 493 12.93 4.42 -10.59
C MET A 493 13.12 3.24 -9.62
N ALA A 494 12.03 2.76 -9.01
CA ALA A 494 12.04 1.72 -7.98
C ALA A 494 11.18 0.51 -8.36
N SER A 495 11.40 -0.62 -7.68
CA SER A 495 10.76 -1.90 -7.99
C SER A 495 10.05 -2.52 -6.77
N SER A 496 8.88 -3.11 -7.00
CA SER A 496 8.06 -3.85 -6.02
C SER A 496 7.81 -5.30 -6.42
N ALA A 497 7.29 -5.53 -7.63
CA ALA A 497 6.90 -6.85 -8.13
C ALA A 497 7.58 -7.16 -9.46
N VAL A 498 7.71 -6.16 -10.32
CA VAL A 498 8.51 -6.19 -11.54
C VAL A 498 9.50 -5.01 -11.52
N ALA A 499 10.53 -5.07 -12.35
CA ALA A 499 11.48 -3.98 -12.47
C ALA A 499 10.76 -2.68 -12.86
N TYR A 500 10.99 -1.60 -12.11
CA TYR A 500 10.51 -0.24 -12.39
C TYR A 500 8.98 -0.10 -12.45
N ASP A 501 8.28 -0.61 -11.44
CA ASP A 501 6.82 -0.46 -11.28
C ASP A 501 6.41 0.60 -10.24
N ILE A 502 7.37 1.33 -9.66
CA ILE A 502 7.11 2.40 -8.68
C ILE A 502 7.64 3.74 -9.17
N HIS A 503 6.74 4.74 -9.22
CA HIS A 503 7.04 6.14 -9.50
C HIS A 503 7.83 6.78 -8.34
N SER A 504 8.93 7.46 -8.66
CA SER A 504 9.66 8.29 -7.69
C SER A 504 8.83 9.49 -7.27
N HIS A 505 8.96 9.90 -6.02
CA HIS A 505 8.31 11.08 -5.44
C HIS A 505 9.32 12.20 -5.14
N THR A 506 10.51 12.18 -5.75
CA THR A 506 11.46 13.29 -5.66
C THR A 506 11.04 14.47 -6.53
N PHE A 507 10.16 14.25 -7.52
CA PHE A 507 9.68 15.23 -8.52
C PHE A 507 10.79 15.80 -9.43
N GLU A 508 12.03 15.41 -9.21
CA GLU A 508 13.19 15.82 -9.99
C GLU A 508 13.40 14.88 -11.17
N VAL A 509 13.63 15.45 -12.34
CA VAL A 509 14.01 14.66 -13.51
C VAL A 509 15.40 14.12 -13.27
N THR A 510 15.56 12.80 -13.28
CA THR A 510 16.88 12.17 -13.19
C THR A 510 17.55 12.26 -14.57
N PRO A 511 18.61 13.09 -14.75
CA PRO A 511 19.17 13.36 -16.05
C PRO A 511 20.00 12.18 -16.58
N PRO A 512 20.15 12.04 -17.91
CA PRO A 512 21.00 11.01 -18.54
C PRO A 512 22.46 11.03 -18.06
N GLU A 513 22.96 12.19 -17.66
CA GLU A 513 24.32 12.36 -17.11
C GLU A 513 24.58 11.41 -15.94
N LYS A 514 23.58 11.21 -15.07
CA LYS A 514 23.74 10.32 -13.90
C LYS A 514 24.02 8.87 -14.31
N THR A 515 23.43 8.39 -15.41
CA THR A 515 23.76 7.06 -15.93
C THR A 515 25.26 6.96 -16.23
N LEU A 516 25.83 7.94 -16.94
CA LEU A 516 27.26 7.95 -17.30
C LEU A 516 28.18 8.19 -16.09
N LYS A 517 27.76 9.03 -15.14
CA LYS A 517 28.54 9.37 -13.94
C LYS A 517 28.77 8.17 -13.03
N TYR A 518 27.80 7.26 -12.90
CA TYR A 518 27.83 6.17 -11.93
C TYR A 518 28.20 4.81 -12.53
N GLN A 519 28.86 4.77 -13.69
CA GLN A 519 29.20 3.53 -14.40
C GLN A 519 30.03 2.55 -13.55
N ASP A 520 30.98 3.05 -12.76
CA ASP A 520 31.82 2.24 -11.88
C ASP A 520 31.04 1.61 -10.71
N GLN A 521 29.80 2.07 -10.46
CA GLN A 521 28.90 1.57 -9.42
C GLN A 521 27.72 0.77 -10.02
N GLY A 522 27.86 0.28 -11.25
CA GLY A 522 26.80 -0.45 -11.95
C GLY A 522 25.82 0.44 -12.72
N GLY A 523 26.10 1.74 -12.81
CA GLY A 523 25.23 2.74 -13.43
C GLY A 523 23.96 3.01 -12.63
N MET A 524 23.14 3.93 -13.13
CA MET A 524 21.78 4.14 -12.61
C MET A 524 20.81 4.54 -13.73
N PRO A 525 19.50 4.29 -13.57
CA PRO A 525 18.50 4.72 -14.54
C PRO A 525 18.50 6.25 -14.66
N ASN A 526 18.05 6.72 -15.81
CA ASN A 526 17.60 8.09 -16.01
C ASN A 526 16.14 8.10 -16.47
N ALA A 527 15.46 9.23 -16.28
CA ALA A 527 14.02 9.35 -16.51
C ALA A 527 13.62 9.06 -17.96
N CYS A 528 14.45 9.46 -18.93
CA CYS A 528 14.17 9.28 -20.35
C CYS A 528 14.26 7.81 -20.77
N ALA A 529 15.34 7.14 -20.34
CA ALA A 529 15.61 5.76 -20.70
C ALA A 529 14.58 4.82 -20.05
N VAL A 530 14.42 4.86 -18.72
CA VAL A 530 13.55 3.92 -18.00
C VAL A 530 12.08 4.05 -18.39
N SER A 531 11.61 5.29 -18.62
CA SER A 531 10.21 5.53 -18.97
C SER A 531 9.90 5.17 -20.42
N CYS A 532 10.82 5.38 -21.37
CA CYS A 532 10.53 5.29 -22.81
C CYS A 532 11.67 4.73 -23.67
N HIS A 533 12.87 5.33 -23.63
CA HIS A 533 13.86 5.11 -24.69
C HIS A 533 14.66 3.81 -24.56
N ALA A 534 14.64 3.15 -23.40
CA ALA A 534 15.22 1.82 -23.24
C ALA A 534 14.25 0.71 -23.63
N THR A 535 12.94 0.92 -23.50
CA THR A 535 11.95 -0.19 -23.48
C THR A 535 10.78 -0.05 -24.44
N LYS A 536 10.50 1.15 -24.97
CA LYS A 536 9.28 1.44 -25.75
C LYS A 536 9.57 2.06 -27.11
N VAL A 537 10.55 2.96 -27.20
CA VAL A 537 10.85 3.69 -28.44
C VAL A 537 12.33 3.60 -28.80
N ASN A 538 12.63 3.22 -30.05
CA ASN A 538 13.99 3.12 -30.58
C ASN A 538 14.32 4.37 -31.45
N SER A 539 14.31 5.55 -30.85
CA SER A 539 14.50 6.82 -31.58
C SER A 539 15.92 7.00 -32.15
N PHE A 540 16.91 6.29 -31.61
CA PHE A 540 18.33 6.46 -31.95
C PHE A 540 18.93 5.25 -32.69
N GLY A 541 18.11 4.29 -33.10
CA GLY A 541 18.56 3.10 -33.83
C GLY A 541 19.40 2.10 -33.00
N LEU A 542 19.41 2.23 -31.66
CA LEU A 542 20.17 1.37 -30.74
C LEU A 542 19.44 0.06 -30.40
N GLY A 543 18.14 -0.05 -30.71
CA GLY A 543 17.29 -1.15 -30.30
C GLY A 543 16.62 -0.91 -28.94
N TYR A 544 16.28 -2.00 -28.26
CA TYR A 544 15.75 -1.98 -26.89
C TYR A 544 16.73 -2.64 -25.93
N ASP A 545 16.74 -2.17 -24.70
CA ASP A 545 17.60 -2.70 -23.64
C ASP A 545 17.22 -4.17 -23.35
N PRO A 546 18.16 -5.12 -23.50
CA PRO A 546 17.91 -6.51 -23.16
C PRO A 546 17.86 -6.75 -21.64
N SER A 547 18.35 -5.84 -20.81
CA SER A 547 18.48 -6.01 -19.35
C SER A 547 18.44 -4.70 -18.57
N ILE A 548 17.24 -4.30 -18.16
CA ILE A 548 17.02 -3.07 -17.39
C ILE A 548 17.48 -3.14 -15.92
N SER A 549 18.06 -4.24 -15.42
CA SER A 549 18.44 -4.37 -13.99
C SER A 549 19.75 -3.66 -13.60
N THR A 550 20.63 -3.42 -14.56
CA THR A 550 21.96 -2.80 -14.39
C THR A 550 22.18 -1.81 -15.52
N TRP A 551 22.65 -0.61 -15.22
CA TRP A 551 22.67 0.53 -16.15
C TRP A 551 24.09 0.89 -16.61
N ASN A 552 24.97 -0.11 -16.70
CA ASN A 552 26.37 0.05 -17.11
C ASN A 552 26.75 -0.73 -18.37
N ALA A 553 25.77 -1.30 -19.07
CA ALA A 553 26.01 -1.98 -20.33
C ALA A 553 26.39 -0.97 -21.43
N ASP A 554 26.93 -1.49 -22.53
CA ASP A 554 27.27 -0.67 -23.71
C ASP A 554 26.03 0.04 -24.28
N PHE A 555 24.87 -0.64 -24.27
CA PHE A 555 23.59 -0.04 -24.64
C PHE A 555 23.26 1.18 -23.77
N ASP A 556 23.34 1.07 -22.45
CA ASP A 556 23.01 2.14 -21.51
C ASP A 556 23.87 3.37 -21.70
N LYS A 557 25.18 3.15 -21.88
CA LYS A 557 26.14 4.22 -22.12
C LYS A 557 25.83 4.94 -23.42
N LYS A 558 25.65 4.20 -24.52
CA LYS A 558 25.32 4.78 -25.83
C LYS A 558 24.01 5.55 -25.79
N LEU A 559 22.97 4.96 -25.20
CA LEU A 559 21.68 5.61 -25.06
C LEU A 559 21.77 6.88 -24.21
N ALA A 560 22.45 6.83 -23.06
CA ALA A 560 22.66 8.01 -22.22
C ALA A 560 23.47 9.10 -22.95
N THR A 561 24.50 8.74 -23.72
CA THR A 561 25.26 9.68 -24.55
C THR A 561 24.39 10.37 -25.60
N GLU A 562 23.51 9.64 -26.29
CA GLU A 562 22.56 10.25 -27.24
C GLU A 562 21.57 11.18 -26.53
N LEU A 563 21.02 10.75 -25.39
CA LEU A 563 20.10 11.56 -24.60
C LEU A 563 20.75 12.84 -24.03
N MET A 564 22.06 12.80 -23.73
CA MET A 564 22.84 13.97 -23.29
C MET A 564 22.92 15.08 -24.35
N LYS A 565 22.80 14.75 -25.65
CA LYS A 565 22.68 15.77 -26.71
C LYS A 565 21.42 16.62 -26.54
N TYR A 566 20.38 16.09 -25.89
CA TYR A 566 19.11 16.78 -25.65
C TYR A 566 19.06 17.36 -24.24
N LEU A 567 19.02 16.51 -23.19
CA LEU A 567 18.89 16.92 -21.78
C LEU A 567 20.22 16.77 -21.02
N GLY A 568 21.33 17.15 -21.64
CA GLY A 568 22.62 17.34 -20.98
C GLY A 568 22.88 18.81 -20.64
N PRO A 569 23.94 19.14 -19.88
CA PRO A 569 24.26 20.53 -19.49
C PRO A 569 24.38 21.52 -20.66
N THR A 570 24.81 21.03 -21.83
CA THR A 570 24.89 21.80 -23.08
C THR A 570 23.94 21.25 -24.14
N GLY A 571 22.90 20.52 -23.76
CA GLY A 571 22.00 19.88 -24.71
C GLY A 571 21.01 20.86 -25.37
N PHE A 572 20.39 20.42 -26.46
CA PHE A 572 19.44 21.21 -27.26
C PHE A 572 18.25 21.76 -26.45
N TRP A 573 17.89 21.11 -25.33
CA TRP A 573 16.78 21.52 -24.47
C TRP A 573 16.94 22.95 -23.94
N TRP A 574 18.17 23.40 -23.71
CA TRP A 574 18.45 24.74 -23.18
C TRP A 574 18.72 25.78 -24.27
N GLN A 575 18.94 25.32 -25.50
CA GLN A 575 19.36 26.16 -26.63
C GLN A 575 18.19 26.53 -27.54
N VAL A 576 17.15 25.68 -27.60
CA VAL A 576 16.00 25.85 -28.50
C VAL A 576 14.74 26.11 -27.69
N SER A 577 14.14 27.30 -27.87
CA SER A 577 12.75 27.52 -27.45
C SER A 577 11.81 26.92 -28.50
N LEU A 578 11.11 25.83 -28.17
CA LEU A 578 10.10 25.27 -29.07
C LEU A 578 8.88 26.19 -29.13
N THR A 579 8.55 26.65 -30.33
CA THR A 579 7.27 27.31 -30.63
C THR A 579 6.33 26.33 -31.34
N PRO A 580 5.01 26.58 -31.39
CA PRO A 580 4.08 25.76 -32.18
C PRO A 580 4.49 25.61 -33.66
N GLN A 581 5.28 26.54 -34.21
CA GLN A 581 5.82 26.46 -35.57
C GLN A 581 6.99 25.47 -35.71
N ASN A 582 7.71 25.18 -34.62
CA ASN A 582 8.91 24.33 -34.61
C ASN A 582 8.71 23.01 -33.85
N ALA A 583 7.44 22.64 -33.57
CA ALA A 583 7.10 21.35 -32.98
C ALA A 583 7.21 20.21 -34.01
N PRO A 584 7.61 18.98 -33.61
CA PRO A 584 7.73 17.81 -34.50
C PRO A 584 6.39 17.39 -35.15
N ASP A 585 5.29 17.96 -34.70
CA ASP A 585 3.92 17.74 -35.17
C ASP A 585 3.58 18.64 -36.39
N ASN A 586 4.43 19.62 -36.72
CA ASN A 586 4.29 20.42 -37.93
C ASN A 586 4.71 19.58 -39.15
N PRO A 587 3.86 19.38 -40.18
CA PRO A 587 4.22 18.64 -41.38
C PRO A 587 5.41 19.23 -42.16
N ASN A 588 5.83 20.45 -41.83
CA ASN A 588 7.01 21.12 -42.38
C ASN A 588 8.22 21.18 -41.42
N TYR A 589 8.17 20.48 -40.28
CA TYR A 589 9.29 20.42 -39.33
C TYR A 589 10.51 19.76 -39.99
N GLN A 590 11.64 20.46 -39.97
CA GLN A 590 12.95 19.90 -40.29
C GLN A 590 13.76 19.93 -38.98
N PRO A 591 14.32 18.80 -38.52
CA PRO A 591 15.19 18.80 -37.35
C PRO A 591 16.41 19.71 -37.62
N PRO A 592 16.93 20.43 -36.62
CA PRO A 592 18.18 21.15 -36.78
C PRO A 592 19.29 20.17 -37.20
N ALA A 593 20.10 20.55 -38.20
CA ALA A 593 21.28 19.78 -38.56
C ALA A 593 22.31 19.85 -37.43
N GLU A 594 23.14 18.81 -37.25
CA GLU A 594 24.09 18.64 -36.13
C GLU A 594 25.10 19.80 -35.90
N ASN A 595 25.09 20.86 -36.71
CA ASN A 595 26.08 21.94 -36.69
C ASN A 595 25.50 23.38 -36.61
N ASP A 596 24.21 23.56 -36.29
CA ASP A 596 23.63 24.90 -36.04
C ASP A 596 23.18 25.11 -34.59
#